data_AF-M4VAS0-F1
#
_entry.id   AF-M4VAS0-F1
#
_cell.length_a   1.000
_cell.length_b   1.000
_cell.length_c   1.000
_cell.angle_alpha   90.00
_cell.angle_beta   90.00
_cell.angle_gamma   90.00
#
_symmetry.space_group_name_H-M   'P 1'
#
loop_
_entity.id
_entity.type
_entity.pdbx_description
1 polymer ?
#
loop_
_entity_poly.entity_id
_entity_poly.type
_entity_poly.pdbx_seq_one_letter_code
_entity_poly.pdbx_strand_id
1 'polypeptide(L)'
;MKHTLFITVLFTGLISWGATETSATSAKSYNFQYKLPQSKTLTITQAAPNQEEAYKLAARECFKKLTQNQYPGEQQGLEIIDICANPKM
;
A
#
# COMPACT_ATOMS: atom_id res chain seq x y z
N MET A 1 -33.63 -63.36 -4.50
CA MET A 1 -34.59 -62.27 -4.25
C MET A 1 -34.05 -61.36 -3.15
N LYS A 2 -34.20 -60.04 -3.33
CA LYS A 2 -34.01 -58.94 -2.34
C LYS A 2 -32.57 -58.60 -1.96
N HIS A 3 -31.91 -57.71 -2.71
CA HIS A 3 -31.97 -56.23 -2.69
C HIS A 3 -30.98 -55.62 -1.69
N THR A 4 -29.74 -55.46 -2.17
CA THR A 4 -28.71 -54.57 -1.64
C THR A 4 -29.16 -53.12 -1.87
N LEU A 5 -29.41 -52.37 -0.80
CA LEU A 5 -29.88 -50.98 -0.86
C LEU A 5 -28.66 -50.07 -0.68
N PHE A 6 -28.02 -49.71 -1.79
CA PHE A 6 -27.01 -48.64 -1.83
C PHE A 6 -27.75 -47.30 -1.93
N ILE A 7 -27.71 -46.51 -0.85
CA ILE A 7 -28.23 -45.15 -0.81
C ILE A 7 -27.12 -44.23 -1.34
N THR A 8 -27.21 -43.85 -2.61
CA THR A 8 -26.38 -42.80 -3.21
C THR A 8 -26.97 -41.45 -2.83
N VAL A 9 -26.36 -40.76 -1.87
CA VAL A 9 -26.72 -39.38 -1.53
C VAL A 9 -26.10 -38.46 -2.58
N LEU A 10 -26.93 -37.99 -3.52
CA LEU A 10 -26.58 -36.91 -4.45
C LEU A 10 -26.63 -35.57 -3.71
N PHE A 11 -25.48 -35.12 -3.22
CA PHE A 11 -25.29 -33.77 -2.68
C PHE A 11 -25.04 -32.79 -3.85
N THR A 12 -26.09 -32.42 -4.57
CA THR A 12 -26.07 -31.25 -5.46
C THR A 12 -26.29 -29.98 -4.62
N GLY A 13 -25.26 -29.57 -3.90
CA GLY A 13 -25.20 -28.24 -3.28
C GLY A 13 -24.74 -27.23 -4.31
N LEU A 14 -25.64 -26.33 -4.70
CA LEU A 14 -25.38 -25.18 -5.56
C LEU A 14 -24.26 -24.32 -4.96
N ILE A 15 -23.06 -24.40 -5.51
CA ILE A 15 -21.98 -23.47 -5.20
C ILE A 15 -22.33 -22.17 -5.93
N SER A 16 -23.04 -21.27 -5.24
CA SER A 16 -23.17 -19.88 -5.68
C SER A 16 -21.79 -19.23 -5.64
N TRP A 17 -21.08 -19.25 -6.77
CA TRP A 17 -19.96 -18.35 -7.03
C TRP A 17 -20.52 -16.93 -7.13
N GLY A 18 -20.63 -16.26 -5.99
CA GLY A 18 -20.67 -14.81 -5.97
C GLY A 18 -19.33 -14.31 -6.51
N ALA A 19 -19.30 -13.89 -7.77
CA ALA A 19 -18.21 -13.09 -8.28
C ALA A 19 -18.24 -11.76 -7.52
N THR A 20 -17.47 -11.67 -6.44
CA THR A 20 -17.15 -10.38 -5.84
C THR A 20 -16.38 -9.62 -6.90
N GLU A 21 -17.05 -8.70 -7.58
CA GLU A 21 -16.42 -7.72 -8.46
C GLU A 21 -15.49 -6.86 -7.60
N THR A 22 -14.25 -7.31 -7.42
CA THR A 22 -13.17 -6.43 -6.99
C THR A 22 -13.01 -5.40 -8.08
N SER A 23 -13.67 -4.26 -7.92
CA SER A 23 -13.42 -3.07 -8.73
C SER A 23 -11.93 -2.78 -8.62
N ALA A 24 -11.16 -3.21 -9.64
CA ALA A 24 -9.73 -3.02 -9.69
C ALA A 24 -9.49 -1.52 -9.76
N THR A 25 -9.24 -0.91 -8.60
CA THR A 25 -8.87 0.50 -8.53
C THR A 25 -7.49 0.60 -9.16
N SER A 26 -7.46 1.00 -10.42
CA SER A 26 -6.23 1.12 -11.21
C SER A 26 -5.27 2.06 -10.48
N ALA A 27 -4.06 1.58 -10.21
CA ALA A 27 -3.04 2.36 -9.53
C ALA A 27 -2.63 3.55 -10.40
N LYS A 28 -2.67 4.75 -9.82
CA LYS A 28 -2.18 5.98 -10.45
C LYS A 28 -0.80 6.31 -9.90
N SER A 29 0.03 6.92 -10.75
CA SER A 29 1.36 7.40 -10.34
C SER A 29 1.25 8.81 -9.78
N TYR A 30 1.85 9.03 -8.61
CA TYR A 30 1.91 10.31 -7.92
C TYR A 30 3.37 10.66 -7.64
N ASN A 31 3.73 11.93 -7.86
CA ASN A 31 5.07 12.44 -7.59
C ASN A 31 5.05 13.34 -6.35
N PHE A 32 6.01 13.14 -5.46
CA PHE A 32 6.17 13.93 -4.24
C PHE A 32 7.57 14.52 -4.21
N GLN A 33 7.64 15.86 -4.14
CA GLN A 33 8.89 16.59 -4.07
C GLN A 33 9.13 17.13 -2.65
N TYR A 34 10.23 16.74 -2.04
CA TYR A 34 10.63 17.16 -0.70
C TYR A 34 11.78 18.16 -0.79
N LYS A 35 11.67 19.27 -0.07
CA LYS A 35 12.76 20.24 0.08
C LYS A 35 13.65 19.80 1.23
N LEU A 36 14.92 19.57 0.92
CA LEU A 36 15.94 19.20 1.89
C LEU A 36 16.76 20.44 2.31
N PRO A 37 17.53 20.34 3.40
CA PRO A 37 18.54 21.33 3.73
C PRO A 37 19.48 21.60 2.54
N GLN A 38 20.08 22.80 2.49
CA GLN A 38 21.00 23.22 1.42
C GLN A 38 20.34 23.30 0.02
N SER A 39 19.03 23.56 -0.03
CA SER A 39 18.27 23.70 -1.28
C SER A 39 18.30 22.45 -2.19
N LYS A 40 18.58 21.28 -1.62
CA LYS A 40 18.48 20.01 -2.34
C LYS A 40 17.02 19.55 -2.42
N THR A 41 16.74 18.73 -3.41
CA THR A 41 15.40 18.22 -3.67
C THR A 41 15.42 16.71 -3.74
N LEU A 42 14.49 16.06 -3.06
CA LEU A 42 14.23 14.63 -3.17
C LEU A 42 12.87 14.41 -3.83
N THR A 43 12.86 13.68 -4.95
CA THR A 43 11.61 13.29 -5.62
C THR A 43 11.35 11.81 -5.38
N ILE A 44 10.13 11.48 -4.97
CA ILE A 44 9.65 10.11 -4.79
C ILE A 44 8.37 9.92 -5.58
N THR A 45 8.36 8.92 -6.45
CA THR A 45 7.18 8.52 -7.23
C THR A 45 6.56 7.28 -6.59
N GLN A 46 5.24 7.30 -6.39
CA GLN A 46 4.50 6.16 -5.84
C GLN A 46 3.27 5.85 -6.69
N ALA A 47 3.09 4.57 -7.00
CA ALA A 47 1.88 4.07 -7.62
C ALA A 47 0.92 3.59 -6.53
N ALA A 48 -0.29 4.14 -6.49
CA ALA A 48 -1.30 3.76 -5.50
C ALA A 48 -2.73 4.00 -5.99
N PRO A 49 -3.74 3.38 -5.34
CA PRO A 49 -5.15 3.57 -5.69
C PRO A 49 -5.63 5.02 -5.55
N ASN A 50 -5.05 5.78 -4.61
CA ASN A 50 -5.40 7.17 -4.34
C ASN A 50 -4.16 7.95 -3.83
N GLN A 51 -4.28 9.28 -3.80
CA GLN A 51 -3.20 10.18 -3.41
C GLN A 51 -2.80 10.01 -1.93
N GLU A 52 -3.74 9.72 -1.04
CA GLU A 52 -3.47 9.55 0.40
C GLU A 52 -2.55 8.34 0.64
N GLU A 53 -2.84 7.21 -0.01
CA GLU A 53 -2.02 6.01 0.09
C GLU A 53 -0.65 6.23 -0.56
N ALA A 54 -0.61 6.92 -1.70
CA ALA A 54 0.64 7.32 -2.35
C ALA A 54 1.50 8.21 -1.43
N TYR A 55 0.87 9.14 -0.72
CA TYR A 55 1.52 10.03 0.23
C TYR A 55 2.10 9.26 1.43
N LYS A 56 1.35 8.34 2.03
CA LYS A 56 1.83 7.47 3.12
C LYS A 56 3.04 6.62 2.70
N LEU A 57 3.02 6.11 1.47
CA LEU A 57 4.14 5.36 0.90
C LEU A 57 5.36 6.28 0.65
N ALA A 58 5.13 7.47 0.12
CA ALA A 58 6.19 8.43 -0.18
C ALA A 58 6.85 8.98 1.09
N ALA A 59 6.08 9.29 2.12
CA ALA A 59 6.60 9.77 3.40
C ALA A 59 7.49 8.71 4.09
N ARG A 60 7.06 7.45 4.06
CA ARG A 60 7.86 6.31 4.57
C ARG A 60 9.18 6.15 3.81
N GLU A 61 9.12 6.20 2.48
CA GLU A 61 10.34 6.10 1.65
C GLU A 61 11.24 7.33 1.84
N CYS A 62 10.69 8.53 2.03
CA CYS A 62 11.45 9.74 2.36
C CYS A 62 12.23 9.54 3.66
N PHE A 63 11.57 9.10 4.73
CA PHE A 63 12.20 8.87 6.02
C PHE A 63 13.32 7.83 5.90
N LYS A 64 13.04 6.71 5.22
CA LYS A 64 14.02 5.65 4.96
C LYS A 64 15.23 6.15 4.17
N LYS A 65 15.04 6.96 3.12
CA LYS A 65 16.15 7.49 2.32
C LYS A 65 17.03 8.45 3.12
N LEU A 66 16.43 9.30 3.96
CA LEU A 66 17.15 10.29 4.76
C LEU A 66 17.85 9.67 5.98
N THR A 67 17.29 8.60 6.53
CA THR A 67 17.87 7.89 7.68
C THR A 67 18.77 6.72 7.29
N GLN A 68 18.71 6.27 6.04
CA GLN A 68 19.37 5.03 5.59
C GLN A 68 19.01 3.82 6.46
N ASN A 69 17.77 3.77 6.97
CA ASN A 69 17.28 2.79 7.95
C ASN A 69 18.06 2.75 9.28
N GLN A 70 18.81 3.80 9.63
CA GLN A 70 19.50 3.95 10.91
C GLN A 70 18.75 4.94 11.81
N TYR A 71 18.87 4.82 13.12
CA TYR A 71 18.29 5.81 14.04
C TYR A 71 19.13 7.10 13.99
N PRO A 72 18.57 8.24 13.54
CA PRO A 72 19.33 9.48 13.39
C PRO A 72 19.50 10.26 14.72
N GLY A 73 18.94 9.75 15.83
CA GLY A 73 18.75 10.54 17.05
C GLY A 73 17.43 11.31 17.04
N GLU A 74 16.97 11.74 18.21
CA GLU A 74 15.63 12.32 18.38
C GLU A 74 15.47 13.63 17.60
N GLN A 75 16.37 14.59 17.82
CA GLN A 75 16.29 15.91 17.17
C GLN A 75 16.34 15.81 15.65
N GLN A 76 17.33 15.09 15.10
CA GLN A 76 17.43 14.90 13.66
C GLN A 76 16.25 14.08 13.12
N GLY A 77 15.73 13.13 13.90
CA GLY A 77 14.52 12.38 13.56
C GLY A 77 13.30 13.28 13.40
N LEU A 78 13.09 14.23 14.31
CA LEU A 78 11.99 15.20 14.25
C LEU A 78 12.12 16.13 13.03
N GLU A 79 13.33 16.59 12.73
CA GLU A 79 13.59 17.40 11.52
C GLU A 79 13.28 16.61 10.23
N ILE A 80 13.70 15.35 10.16
CA ILE A 80 13.41 14.47 9.02
C ILE A 80 11.90 14.20 8.90
N ILE A 81 11.19 14.02 10.02
CA ILE A 81 9.74 13.82 10.04
C ILE A 81 9.03 15.06 9.47
N ASP A 82 9.42 16.27 9.89
CA ASP A 82 8.82 17.51 9.38
C ASP A 82 9.02 17.68 7.86
N ILE A 83 10.20 17.32 7.35
CA ILE A 83 10.47 17.28 5.91
C ILE A 83 9.54 16.29 5.22
N CYS A 84 9.49 15.04 5.69
CA CYS A 84 8.76 13.96 5.03
C CYS A 84 7.24 14.06 5.18
N ALA A 85 6.73 14.86 6.12
CA ALA A 85 5.32 15.17 6.26
C ALA A 85 4.85 16.28 5.30
N ASN A 86 5.76 17.05 4.70
CA ASN A 86 5.43 18.28 3.97
C ASN A 86 6.00 18.32 2.53
N PRO A 87 5.60 17.40 1.62
CA PRO A 87 5.96 17.49 0.21
C PRO A 87 5.36 18.75 -0.42
N LYS A 88 6.09 19.39 -1.34
CA LYS A 88 5.67 20.64 -1.99
C LYS A 88 4.72 20.46 -3.19
N MET A 89 4.49 19.21 -3.59
CA MET A 89 3.76 18.77 -4.79
C MET A 89 4.41 19.23 -6.10
#